data_AF-A0A1I6YX32-F1
#
_entry.id   AF-A0A1I6YX32-F1
#
_cell.length_a   1.000
_cell.length_b   1.000
_cell.length_c   1.000
_cell.angle_alpha   90.00
_cell.angle_beta   90.00
_cell.angle_gamma   90.00
#
_symmetry.space_group_name_H-M   'P 1'
#
loop_
_entity.id
_entity.type
_entity.pdbx_description
1 polymer ?
#
loop_
_entity_poly.entity_id
_entity_poly.type
_entity_poly.pdbx_seq_one_letter_code
_entity_poly.pdbx_strand_id
1 'polypeptide(L)'
;MTKPQSVDSIFWQDAEPARLQRDRKEVSEFAPHLLYQEPDPSGGGEHIHGGWIGELPLWPFDRPAPEGLKELVGTNGLTVAVMYSAAHPMVPPTIFPVSVEPTPHEETQAAWHVAPGGSLCLLQSDGGWHPEASITELLAKAAGWHIEYALMKRGAIQEMSVRGIVTDPSFDHLVAECMRGGHEVPESPGIGGSIVTN
;
A
#
# COMPACT_ATOMS: atom_id res chain seq x y z
N MET A 1 -35.84 -23.54 24.15
CA MET A 1 -35.51 -22.32 23.39
C MET A 1 -34.67 -21.42 24.28
N THR A 2 -33.35 -21.45 24.10
CA THR A 2 -32.42 -20.60 24.84
C THR A 2 -32.50 -19.21 24.24
N LYS A 3 -32.73 -18.17 25.06
CA LYS A 3 -32.65 -16.78 24.62
C LYS A 3 -31.27 -16.55 23.98
N PRO A 4 -31.16 -15.86 22.83
CA PRO A 4 -29.87 -15.35 22.41
C PRO A 4 -29.35 -14.45 23.56
N GLN A 5 -28.13 -14.72 24.02
CA GLN A 5 -27.41 -13.79 24.90
C GLN A 5 -27.32 -12.45 24.19
N SER A 6 -27.34 -11.32 24.91
CA SER A 6 -27.06 -10.04 24.24
C SER A 6 -25.65 -10.15 23.65
N VAL A 7 -25.58 -9.91 22.35
CA VAL A 7 -24.33 -9.95 21.60
C VAL A 7 -23.80 -8.53 21.65
N ASP A 8 -23.27 -8.13 22.80
CA ASP A 8 -22.58 -6.86 22.90
C ASP A 8 -21.34 -6.98 22.01
N SER A 9 -21.35 -6.26 20.87
CA SER A 9 -20.24 -6.27 19.94
C SER A 9 -18.99 -5.73 20.65
N ILE A 10 -17.93 -6.55 20.68
CA ILE A 10 -16.62 -6.14 21.17
C ILE A 10 -15.71 -5.79 19.99
N PHE A 11 -14.73 -4.92 20.21
CA PHE A 11 -13.72 -4.68 19.20
C PHE A 11 -12.78 -5.88 19.08
N TRP A 12 -12.21 -6.07 17.88
CA TRP A 12 -11.28 -7.17 17.66
C TRP A 12 -10.07 -7.11 18.60
N GLN A 13 -9.56 -5.92 18.92
CA GLN A 13 -8.39 -5.83 19.80
C GLN A 13 -8.70 -6.18 21.26
N ASP A 14 -9.97 -6.10 21.68
CA ASP A 14 -10.40 -6.57 22.99
C ASP A 14 -10.58 -8.09 22.99
N ALA A 15 -10.99 -8.66 21.86
CA ALA A 15 -11.09 -10.11 21.66
C ALA A 15 -9.70 -10.77 21.55
N GLU A 16 -8.75 -10.11 20.87
CA GLU A 16 -7.43 -10.61 20.52
C GLU A 16 -6.30 -9.66 20.98
N PRO A 17 -6.17 -9.34 22.28
CA PRO A 17 -5.22 -8.33 22.76
C PRO A 17 -3.74 -8.71 22.53
N ALA A 18 -3.43 -10.01 22.55
CA ALA A 18 -2.10 -10.51 22.24
C ALA A 18 -1.71 -10.25 20.78
N ARG A 19 -2.68 -10.32 19.86
CA ARG A 19 -2.47 -10.01 18.45
C ARG A 19 -2.14 -8.53 18.27
N LEU A 20 -2.92 -7.64 18.88
CA LEU A 20 -2.64 -6.20 18.83
C LEU A 20 -1.25 -5.87 19.41
N GLN A 21 -0.88 -6.48 20.53
CA GLN A 21 0.44 -6.26 21.14
C GLN A 21 1.57 -6.67 20.18
N ARG A 22 1.40 -7.82 19.51
CA ARG A 22 2.36 -8.30 18.50
C ARG A 22 2.46 -7.33 17.34
N ASP A 23 1.34 -6.93 16.74
CA ASP A 23 1.32 -5.98 15.63
C ASP A 23 1.99 -4.66 16.04
N ARG A 24 1.70 -4.15 17.24
CA ARG A 24 2.33 -2.92 17.74
C ARG A 24 3.85 -3.01 17.81
N LYS A 25 4.35 -4.13 18.32
CA LYS A 25 5.78 -4.38 18.40
C LYS A 25 6.40 -4.46 16.99
N GLU A 26 5.90 -5.37 16.16
CA GLU A 26 6.44 -5.64 14.83
C GLU A 26 6.41 -4.40 13.93
N VAL A 27 5.29 -3.66 13.93
CA VAL A 27 5.17 -2.43 13.11
C VAL A 27 6.08 -1.33 13.63
N SER A 28 6.20 -1.13 14.95
CA SER A 28 7.11 -0.11 15.50
C SER A 28 8.58 -0.39 15.23
N GLU A 29 8.97 -1.67 15.16
CA GLU A 29 10.33 -2.10 14.80
C GLU A 29 10.58 -1.94 13.30
N PHE A 30 9.60 -2.27 12.46
CA PHE A 30 9.70 -2.23 11.00
C PHE A 30 9.58 -0.81 10.41
N ALA A 31 8.58 -0.04 10.85
CA ALA A 31 8.24 1.29 10.35
C ALA A 31 8.02 2.25 11.54
N PRO A 32 9.10 2.81 12.15
CA PRO A 32 9.01 3.64 13.35
C PRO A 32 8.19 4.92 13.20
N HIS A 33 7.92 5.35 11.96
CA HIS A 33 7.13 6.53 11.64
C HIS A 33 5.65 6.22 11.37
N LEU A 34 5.24 4.94 11.47
CA LEU A 34 3.84 4.53 11.44
C LEU A 34 3.24 4.64 12.85
N LEU A 35 2.28 5.54 13.01
CA LEU A 35 1.65 5.82 14.29
C LEU A 35 0.33 5.06 14.41
N TYR A 36 0.20 4.25 15.46
CA TYR A 36 -1.04 3.53 15.75
C TYR A 36 -2.17 4.52 16.04
N GLN A 37 -3.30 4.31 15.39
CA GLN A 37 -4.55 5.02 15.64
C GLN A 37 -5.48 4.09 16.43
N GLU A 38 -5.90 4.53 17.61
CA GLU A 38 -6.88 3.81 18.41
C GLU A 38 -8.25 3.77 17.67
N PRO A 39 -9.05 2.73 17.87
CA PRO A 39 -10.41 2.65 17.35
C PRO A 39 -11.26 3.84 17.80
N ASP A 40 -12.10 4.33 16.90
CA ASP A 40 -13.08 5.35 17.22
C ASP A 40 -14.46 4.72 17.53
N PRO A 41 -14.87 4.65 18.81
CA PRO A 41 -16.16 4.09 19.21
C PRO A 41 -17.37 4.92 18.78
N SER A 42 -17.16 6.17 18.33
CA SER A 42 -18.23 6.98 17.76
C SER A 42 -18.58 6.61 16.31
N GLY A 43 -17.73 5.81 15.65
CA GLY A 43 -17.93 5.33 14.28
C GLY A 43 -17.79 6.41 13.20
N GLY A 44 -17.33 7.62 13.56
CA GLY A 44 -17.20 8.75 12.65
C GLY A 44 -15.82 8.90 12.02
N GLY A 45 -14.78 8.30 12.61
CA GLY A 45 -13.40 8.36 12.11
C GLY A 45 -13.08 7.31 11.04
N GLU A 46 -12.03 7.57 10.25
CA GLU A 46 -11.54 6.66 9.21
C GLU A 46 -11.05 5.32 9.80
N HIS A 47 -10.55 5.32 11.04
CA HIS A 47 -10.01 4.14 11.72
C HIS A 47 -10.99 3.55 12.74
N ILE A 48 -12.22 3.22 12.31
CA ILE A 48 -13.30 2.71 13.20
C ILE A 48 -12.83 1.55 14.07
N HIS A 49 -12.00 0.65 13.53
CA HIS A 49 -11.45 -0.50 14.26
C HIS A 49 -9.95 -0.38 14.56
N GLY A 50 -9.45 0.86 14.59
CA GLY A 50 -8.04 1.19 14.74
C GLY A 50 -7.24 0.95 13.46
N GLY A 51 -5.96 1.28 13.53
CA GLY A 51 -5.06 1.12 12.40
C GLY A 51 -3.76 1.90 12.56
N TRP A 52 -3.18 2.31 11.45
CA TRP A 52 -1.89 3.00 11.42
C TRP A 52 -1.88 4.09 10.37
N ILE A 53 -1.18 5.18 10.65
CA ILE A 53 -0.92 6.22 9.64
C ILE A 53 0.53 6.70 9.76
N GLY A 54 1.18 6.90 8.62
CA GLY A 54 2.51 7.48 8.59
C GLY A 54 3.36 6.97 7.43
N GLU A 55 4.66 7.14 7.57
CA GLU A 55 5.62 6.84 6.50
C GLU A 55 6.25 5.45 6.65
N LEU A 56 6.29 4.70 5.56
CA LEU A 56 7.04 3.45 5.45
C LEU A 56 8.53 3.70 5.21
N PRO A 57 9.43 2.77 5.57
CA PRO A 57 10.82 2.85 5.13
C PRO A 57 10.89 2.88 3.60
N LEU A 58 11.78 3.73 3.07
CA LEU A 58 11.99 3.85 1.63
C LEU A 58 12.41 2.53 0.97
N TRP A 59 13.22 1.74 1.69
CA TRP A 59 13.77 0.47 1.22
C TRP A 59 13.89 -0.54 2.38
N PRO A 60 12.82 -1.30 2.68
CA PRO A 60 12.81 -2.24 3.80
C PRO A 60 13.30 -3.65 3.43
N PHE A 61 14.02 -3.82 2.32
CA PHE A 61 14.38 -5.15 1.79
C PHE A 61 15.76 -5.61 2.27
N ASP A 62 15.94 -6.92 2.39
CA ASP A 62 17.19 -7.56 2.82
C ASP A 62 18.21 -7.64 1.66
N ARG A 63 18.46 -6.50 1.03
CA ARG A 63 19.42 -6.33 -0.07
C ARG A 63 19.74 -4.84 -0.25
N PRO A 64 20.90 -4.48 -0.85
CA PRO A 64 21.26 -3.09 -1.06
C PRO A 64 20.23 -2.33 -1.90
N ALA A 65 19.96 -1.08 -1.53
CA ALA A 65 19.12 -0.20 -2.35
C ALA A 65 19.84 0.14 -3.67
N PRO A 66 19.13 0.13 -4.81
CA PRO A 66 19.71 0.51 -6.09
C PRO A 66 20.08 2.00 -6.11
N GLU A 67 21.09 2.33 -6.91
CA GLU A 67 21.43 3.72 -7.21
C GLU A 67 20.25 4.41 -7.91
N GLY A 68 19.97 5.68 -7.57
CA GLY A 68 18.88 6.43 -8.18
C GLY A 68 17.52 6.29 -7.46
N LEU A 69 17.43 5.51 -6.38
CA LEU A 69 16.16 5.29 -5.68
C LEU A 69 15.52 6.60 -5.21
N LYS A 70 16.30 7.49 -4.59
CA LYS A 70 15.77 8.76 -4.06
C LYS A 70 15.37 9.72 -5.16
N GLU A 71 15.99 9.63 -6.31
CA GLU A 71 15.68 10.40 -7.51
C GLU A 71 14.42 9.85 -8.20
N LEU A 72 14.14 8.55 -8.06
CA LEU A 72 12.95 7.89 -8.59
C LEU A 72 11.70 8.25 -7.78
N VAL A 73 11.73 8.01 -6.46
CA VAL A 73 10.57 8.08 -5.55
C VAL A 73 10.61 9.25 -4.56
N GLY A 74 11.70 10.03 -4.52
CA GLY A 74 11.91 11.09 -3.53
C GLY A 74 12.72 10.62 -2.30
N THR A 75 12.93 11.53 -1.35
CA THR A 75 13.72 11.22 -0.14
C THR A 75 12.95 10.49 0.95
N ASN A 76 11.63 10.50 0.85
CA ASN A 76 10.70 9.96 1.84
C ASN A 76 10.06 8.68 1.30
N GLY A 77 9.72 7.75 2.20
CA GLY A 77 8.96 6.57 1.83
C GLY A 77 7.49 6.88 1.54
N LEU A 78 6.73 5.82 1.27
CA LEU A 78 5.30 5.95 1.02
C LEU A 78 4.58 6.28 2.32
N THR A 79 3.79 7.37 2.33
CA THR A 79 2.82 7.59 3.41
C THR A 79 1.62 6.69 3.17
N VAL A 80 1.23 5.91 4.17
CA VAL A 80 0.10 4.98 4.10
C VAL A 80 -0.89 5.21 5.24
N ALA A 81 -2.14 4.85 4.98
CA ALA A 81 -3.14 4.56 6.00
C ALA A 81 -3.42 3.06 5.99
N VAL A 82 -3.34 2.42 7.15
CA VAL A 82 -3.64 1.00 7.37
C VAL A 82 -4.90 0.95 8.21
N MET A 83 -5.93 0.30 7.72
CA MET A 83 -7.22 0.20 8.38
C MET A 83 -7.52 -1.24 8.75
N TYR A 84 -7.71 -1.51 10.04
CA TYR A 84 -8.26 -2.78 10.47
C TYR A 84 -9.76 -2.84 10.23
N SER A 85 -10.28 -4.04 10.00
CA SER A 85 -11.72 -4.30 10.01
C SER A 85 -12.12 -5.01 11.31
N ALA A 86 -13.41 -5.06 11.60
CA ALA A 86 -13.94 -5.82 12.73
C ALA A 86 -13.58 -7.32 12.69
N ALA A 87 -13.23 -7.86 11.53
CA ALA A 87 -12.90 -9.27 11.34
C ALA A 87 -11.39 -9.56 11.40
N HIS A 88 -10.54 -8.56 11.66
CA HIS A 88 -9.11 -8.79 11.92
C HIS A 88 -8.95 -9.66 13.19
N PRO A 89 -8.01 -10.63 13.25
CA PRO A 89 -7.00 -11.02 12.26
C PRO A 89 -7.45 -12.03 11.20
N MET A 90 -8.72 -12.45 11.17
CA MET A 90 -9.19 -13.43 10.17
C MET A 90 -9.14 -12.89 8.73
N VAL A 91 -9.19 -11.57 8.58
CA VAL A 91 -8.95 -10.85 7.31
C VAL A 91 -7.79 -9.86 7.45
N PRO A 92 -7.05 -9.62 6.36
CA PRO A 92 -5.95 -8.67 6.36
C PRO A 92 -6.47 -7.24 6.61
N PRO A 93 -5.64 -6.33 7.15
CA PRO A 93 -5.94 -4.91 7.10
C PRO A 93 -5.93 -4.41 5.66
N THR A 94 -6.67 -3.34 5.39
CA THR A 94 -6.64 -2.62 4.12
C THR A 94 -5.56 -1.54 4.18
N ILE A 95 -4.79 -1.37 3.11
CA ILE A 95 -3.71 -0.37 3.03
C ILE A 95 -4.00 0.61 1.90
N PHE A 96 -3.92 1.90 2.17
CA PHE A 96 -4.10 2.99 1.21
C PHE A 96 -2.79 3.77 1.04
N PRO A 97 -2.36 4.06 -0.20
CA PRO A 97 -1.23 4.95 -0.47
C PRO A 97 -1.70 6.41 -0.37
N VAL A 98 -1.35 7.11 0.71
CA VAL A 98 -1.86 8.48 0.97
C VAL A 98 -1.05 9.54 0.23
N SER A 99 0.27 9.37 0.12
CA SER A 99 1.14 10.34 -0.55
C SER A 99 1.24 10.15 -2.07
N VAL A 100 0.60 9.11 -2.60
CA VAL A 100 0.61 8.78 -4.03
C VAL A 100 -0.83 8.44 -4.41
N GLU A 101 -1.43 9.23 -5.30
CA GLU A 101 -2.82 9.07 -5.71
C GLU A 101 -2.89 8.41 -7.10
N PRO A 102 -3.25 7.12 -7.19
CA PRO A 102 -3.54 6.48 -8.47
C PRO A 102 -4.71 7.18 -9.15
N THR A 103 -4.67 7.28 -10.47
CA THR A 103 -5.81 7.83 -11.22
C THR A 103 -6.98 6.84 -11.19
N PRO A 104 -8.24 7.30 -11.39
CA PRO A 104 -9.40 6.40 -11.45
C PRO A 104 -9.28 5.27 -12.48
N HIS A 105 -8.55 5.52 -13.58
CA HIS A 105 -8.25 4.51 -14.59
C HIS A 105 -7.26 3.44 -14.09
N GLU A 106 -6.32 3.82 -13.22
CA GLU A 106 -5.35 2.91 -12.60
C GLU A 106 -5.99 2.08 -11.47
N GLU A 107 -6.96 2.64 -10.72
CA GLU A 107 -7.69 1.95 -9.64
C GLU A 107 -8.55 0.75 -10.08
N THR A 108 -8.79 0.61 -11.37
CA THR A 108 -9.63 -0.47 -11.93
C THR A 108 -8.82 -1.50 -12.71
N GLN A 109 -7.51 -1.33 -12.79
CA GLN A 109 -6.60 -2.23 -13.49
C GLN A 109 -5.82 -3.09 -12.51
N ALA A 110 -6.02 -4.41 -12.60
CA ALA A 110 -5.27 -5.38 -11.81
C ALA A 110 -3.74 -5.26 -11.99
N ALA A 111 -3.30 -4.75 -13.15
CA ALA A 111 -1.88 -4.56 -13.48
C ALA A 111 -1.10 -3.69 -12.46
N TRP A 112 -1.79 -2.82 -11.73
CA TRP A 112 -1.18 -1.87 -10.78
C TRP A 112 -1.44 -2.20 -9.32
N HIS A 113 -2.12 -3.32 -9.05
CA HIS A 113 -2.46 -3.74 -7.69
C HIS A 113 -3.16 -2.64 -6.89
N VAL A 114 -4.02 -1.86 -7.54
CA VAL A 114 -4.92 -0.90 -6.89
C VAL A 114 -6.34 -1.39 -7.10
N ALA A 115 -7.08 -1.56 -6.01
CA ALA A 115 -8.48 -1.96 -6.03
C ALA A 115 -9.38 -0.72 -6.21
N PRO A 116 -10.66 -0.92 -6.61
CA PRO A 116 -11.62 0.17 -6.66
C PRO A 116 -11.70 0.90 -5.31
N GLY A 117 -11.52 2.22 -5.30
CA GLY A 117 -11.45 3.03 -4.08
C GLY A 117 -10.03 3.27 -3.54
N GLY A 118 -9.00 2.93 -4.32
CA GLY A 118 -7.62 3.37 -4.08
C GLY A 118 -6.80 2.50 -3.11
N SER A 119 -7.38 1.47 -2.50
CA SER A 119 -6.62 0.56 -1.64
C SER A 119 -5.69 -0.35 -2.44
N LEU A 120 -4.56 -0.75 -1.85
CA LEU A 120 -3.61 -1.66 -2.47
C LEU A 120 -4.07 -3.12 -2.37
N CYS A 121 -4.05 -3.83 -3.50
CA CYS A 121 -4.28 -5.26 -3.62
C CYS A 121 -2.94 -6.01 -3.53
N LEU A 122 -2.40 -6.16 -2.31
CA LEU A 122 -1.05 -6.68 -2.05
C LEU A 122 -0.98 -8.21 -1.88
N LEU A 123 -2.13 -8.88 -1.90
CA LEU A 123 -2.22 -10.33 -1.84
C LEU A 123 -2.26 -10.87 -3.27
N GLN A 124 -1.41 -11.87 -3.53
CA GLN A 124 -1.21 -12.43 -4.88
C GLN A 124 -2.32 -13.42 -5.27
N SER A 125 -3.06 -13.94 -4.29
CA SER A 125 -4.19 -14.85 -4.51
C SER A 125 -5.22 -14.70 -3.41
N ASP A 126 -6.47 -15.06 -3.71
CA ASP A 126 -7.50 -15.27 -2.71
C ASP A 126 -6.99 -16.28 -1.66
N GLY A 127 -7.01 -15.90 -0.39
CA GLY A 127 -6.47 -16.71 0.70
C GLY A 127 -4.97 -16.56 0.98
N GLY A 128 -4.27 -15.60 0.37
CA GLY A 128 -2.87 -15.31 0.66
C GLY A 128 -2.61 -14.70 2.05
N TRP A 129 -3.66 -14.48 2.85
CA TRP A 129 -3.57 -14.00 4.22
C TRP A 129 -3.83 -15.14 5.21
N HIS A 130 -2.99 -15.22 6.23
CA HIS A 130 -3.18 -16.11 7.38
C HIS A 130 -3.35 -15.28 8.66
N PRO A 131 -4.23 -15.68 9.59
CA PRO A 131 -4.41 -14.98 10.86
C PRO A 131 -3.15 -14.89 11.73
N GLU A 132 -2.11 -15.64 11.43
CA GLU A 132 -0.81 -15.61 12.11
C GLU A 132 0.23 -14.74 11.37
N ALA A 133 -0.06 -14.33 10.13
CA ALA A 133 0.84 -13.55 9.29
C ALA A 133 1.11 -12.16 9.89
N SER A 134 2.34 -11.69 9.72
CA SER A 134 2.74 -10.35 10.13
C SER A 134 2.19 -9.32 9.14
N ILE A 135 1.71 -8.20 9.66
CA ILE A 135 1.29 -7.06 8.83
C ILE A 135 2.50 -6.42 8.15
N THR A 136 3.69 -6.54 8.74
CA THR A 136 4.92 -5.99 8.13
C THR A 136 5.24 -6.61 6.77
N GLU A 137 4.76 -7.83 6.49
CA GLU A 137 4.84 -8.43 5.15
C GLU A 137 4.02 -7.63 4.12
N LEU A 138 2.83 -7.14 4.50
CA LEU A 138 2.03 -6.26 3.67
C LEU A 138 2.67 -4.86 3.55
N LEU A 139 3.21 -4.33 4.65
CA LEU A 139 3.90 -3.03 4.62
C LEU A 139 5.15 -3.06 3.71
N ALA A 140 5.93 -4.14 3.74
CA ALA A 140 7.05 -4.33 2.81
C ALA A 140 6.58 -4.35 1.36
N LYS A 141 5.47 -5.04 1.07
CA LYS A 141 4.86 -5.03 -0.27
C LYS A 141 4.36 -3.65 -0.69
N ALA A 142 3.77 -2.88 0.23
CA ALA A 142 3.35 -1.50 -0.04
C ALA A 142 4.55 -0.58 -0.35
N ALA A 143 5.66 -0.73 0.37
CA ALA A 143 6.90 -0.01 0.06
C ALA A 143 7.44 -0.40 -1.32
N GLY A 144 7.37 -1.69 -1.68
CA GLY A 144 7.75 -2.17 -3.00
C GLY A 144 6.84 -1.65 -4.12
N TRP A 145 5.53 -1.64 -3.87
CA TRP A 145 4.52 -1.08 -4.77
C TRP A 145 4.84 0.38 -5.12
N HIS A 146 5.26 1.20 -4.15
CA HIS A 146 5.62 2.60 -4.41
C HIS A 146 6.73 2.75 -5.46
N ILE A 147 7.74 1.87 -5.40
CA ILE A 147 8.89 1.89 -6.31
C ILE A 147 8.47 1.44 -7.71
N GLU A 148 7.74 0.32 -7.80
CA GLU A 148 7.22 -0.18 -9.07
C GLU A 148 6.24 0.81 -9.71
N TYR A 149 5.38 1.45 -8.91
CA TYR A 149 4.47 2.48 -9.38
C TYR A 149 5.24 3.68 -9.96
N ALA A 150 6.34 4.10 -9.32
CA ALA A 150 7.17 5.17 -9.87
C ALA A 150 7.89 4.77 -11.18
N LEU A 151 8.37 3.52 -11.30
CA LEU A 151 8.90 2.98 -12.55
C LEU A 151 7.85 2.99 -13.67
N MET A 152 6.61 2.61 -13.34
CA MET A 152 5.48 2.67 -14.25
C MET A 152 5.19 4.11 -14.69
N LYS A 153 5.14 5.09 -13.77
CA LYS A 153 4.90 6.49 -14.16
C LYS A 153 5.98 7.05 -15.08
N ARG A 154 7.18 6.44 -15.09
CA ARG A 154 8.27 6.75 -16.02
C ARG A 154 8.27 5.89 -17.30
N GLY A 155 7.30 4.99 -17.46
CA GLY A 155 7.16 4.11 -18.62
C GLY A 155 8.17 2.95 -18.66
N ALA A 156 8.92 2.71 -17.57
CA ALA A 156 9.96 1.68 -17.53
C ALA A 156 9.39 0.25 -17.41
N ILE A 157 8.18 0.11 -16.86
CA ILE A 157 7.44 -1.15 -16.77
C ILE A 157 6.00 -0.95 -17.23
N GLN A 158 5.38 -2.01 -17.75
CA GLN A 158 3.99 -2.01 -18.23
C GLN A 158 3.04 -2.82 -17.34
N GLU A 159 3.60 -3.50 -16.33
CA GLU A 159 2.87 -4.22 -15.29
C GLU A 159 3.77 -4.34 -14.05
N MET A 160 3.16 -4.48 -12.88
CA MET A 160 3.89 -4.78 -11.64
C MET A 160 4.36 -6.24 -11.59
N SER A 161 5.38 -6.50 -10.79
CA SER A 161 5.92 -7.84 -10.61
C SER A 161 4.93 -8.71 -9.83
N VAL A 162 4.71 -9.93 -10.32
CA VAL A 162 3.82 -10.90 -9.66
C VAL A 162 4.31 -11.21 -8.24
N ARG A 163 5.63 -11.22 -8.01
CA ARG A 163 6.25 -11.56 -6.72
C ARG A 163 6.46 -10.36 -5.80
N GLY A 164 6.31 -9.14 -6.30
CA GLY A 164 6.71 -7.90 -5.64
C GLY A 164 8.23 -7.75 -5.57
N ILE A 165 8.73 -6.52 -5.79
CA ILE A 165 10.15 -6.15 -5.68
C ILE A 165 10.81 -6.50 -4.32
N VAL A 166 9.98 -6.79 -3.30
CA VAL A 166 10.39 -7.29 -1.99
C VAL A 166 11.30 -8.51 -2.11
N THR A 167 10.95 -9.46 -2.97
CA THR A 167 11.70 -10.72 -3.15
C THR A 167 12.24 -10.92 -4.57
N ASP A 168 11.85 -10.04 -5.49
CA ASP A 168 12.23 -10.10 -6.90
C ASP A 168 13.14 -8.91 -7.27
N PRO A 169 14.45 -9.13 -7.50
CA PRO A 169 15.37 -8.06 -7.86
C PRO A 169 15.29 -7.66 -9.35
N SER A 170 14.38 -8.25 -10.14
CA SER A 170 14.34 -8.07 -11.60
C SER A 170 14.19 -6.62 -12.04
N PHE A 171 13.59 -5.72 -11.24
CA PHE A 171 13.43 -4.30 -11.59
C PHE A 171 14.50 -3.36 -11.02
N ASP A 172 15.46 -3.85 -10.25
CA ASP A 172 16.48 -2.98 -9.63
C ASP A 172 17.31 -2.21 -10.65
N HIS A 173 17.67 -2.89 -11.74
CA HIS A 173 18.45 -2.29 -12.80
C HIS A 173 17.70 -1.14 -13.49
N LEU A 174 16.37 -1.21 -13.57
CA LEU A 174 15.53 -0.16 -14.14
C LEU A 174 15.55 1.11 -13.30
N VAL A 175 15.62 0.99 -11.96
CA VAL A 175 15.78 2.14 -11.06
C VAL A 175 17.05 2.93 -11.41
N ALA A 176 18.15 2.21 -11.64
CA ALA A 176 19.42 2.82 -12.01
C ALA A 176 19.43 3.36 -13.46
N GLU A 177 18.73 2.70 -14.40
CA GLU A 177 18.66 3.10 -15.80
C GLU A 177 17.79 4.34 -16.04
N CYS A 178 16.67 4.49 -15.32
CA CYS A 178 15.82 5.68 -15.37
C CYS A 178 16.56 6.97 -15.02
N MET A 179 17.71 6.90 -14.34
CA MET A 179 18.54 8.06 -14.03
C MET A 179 19.57 8.37 -15.11
N ARG A 180 19.93 7.39 -15.93
CA ARG A 180 20.89 7.56 -17.03
C ARG A 180 20.24 8.06 -18.32
N GLY A 181 18.98 7.71 -18.54
CA GLY A 181 18.18 8.17 -19.68
C GLY A 181 17.14 9.20 -19.26
N GLY A 182 17.48 10.49 -19.30
CA GLY A 182 16.46 11.54 -19.26
C GLY A 182 15.56 11.43 -20.49
N HIS A 183 14.44 10.72 -20.35
CA HIS A 183 13.46 10.58 -21.43
C HIS A 183 12.39 11.65 -21.27
N GLU A 184 12.28 12.52 -22.28
CA GLU A 184 11.18 13.46 -22.45
C GLU A 184 9.84 12.72 -22.34
N VAL A 185 8.99 13.14 -21.41
CA VAL A 185 7.59 12.74 -21.39
C VAL A 185 6.95 13.28 -22.68
N PRO A 186 6.32 12.46 -23.53
CA PRO A 186 5.59 12.98 -24.68
C PRO A 186 4.42 13.81 -24.16
N GLU A 187 4.36 15.10 -24.55
CA GLU A 187 3.15 15.90 -24.35
C GLU A 187 1.96 15.14 -24.92
N SER A 188 0.92 14.99 -24.10
CA SER A 188 -0.37 14.46 -24.55
C SER A 188 -0.82 15.25 -25.77
N PRO A 189 -1.29 14.60 -26.86
CA PRO A 189 -1.73 15.31 -28.05
C PRO A 189 -2.90 16.21 -27.67
N GLY A 190 -2.65 17.51 -27.65
CA GLY A 190 -3.66 18.53 -27.50
C GLY A 190 -4.76 18.29 -28.52
N ILE A 191 -5.99 18.18 -28.04
CA ILE A 191 -7.17 18.08 -28.89
C ILE A 191 -7.28 19.39 -29.67
N GLY A 192 -6.79 19.37 -30.90
CA GLY A 192 -6.94 20.44 -31.88
C GLY A 192 -8.39 20.58 -32.30
N GLY A 193 -9.16 21.35 -31.54
CA GLY A 193 -10.48 21.83 -31.92
C GLY A 193 -10.36 23.02 -32.87
N SER A 194 -10.17 22.75 -34.16
CA SER A 194 -10.33 23.75 -35.21
C SER A 194 -11.81 24.06 -35.38
N ILE A 195 -12.25 25.24 -34.91
CA ILE A 195 -13.58 25.78 -35.21
C ILE A 195 -13.49 26.44 -36.59
N VAL A 196 -14.03 25.79 -37.61
CA VAL A 196 -14.35 26.41 -38.90
C VAL A 196 -15.77 26.95 -38.81
N THR A 197 -15.91 28.27 -38.73
CA THR A 197 -17.19 28.96 -38.94
C THR A 197 -17.39 29.18 -40.43
N ASN A 198 -18.57 28.80 -40.94
CA ASN A 198 -19.14 29.31 -42.18
C ASN A 198 -20.58 29.75 -41.88
#